data_AF-A0A014N4L3-F1
#
_entry.id   AF-A0A014N4L3-F1
#
_cell.length_a   1.000
_cell.length_b   1.000
_cell.length_c   1.000
_cell.angle_alpha   90.00
_cell.angle_beta   90.00
_cell.angle_gamma   90.00
#
_symmetry.space_group_name_H-M   'P 1'
#
loop_
_entity.id
_entity.type
_entity.pdbx_description
1 polymer ?
#
loop_
_entity_poly.entity_id
_entity_poly.type
_entity_poly.pdbx_seq_one_letter_code
_entity_poly.pdbx_strand_id
1 'polypeptide(L)'
;MSEYFDLESIYDEQIAPLMTQIITICKTHQMPMMCSFAYRNDDKTGMNFCSTALNGFEDRLVPEYTQAVRVMRGNDFTITIMSGKKGGGHD
;
A
#
# COMPACT_ATOMS: atom_id res chain seq x y z
N MET A 1 7.19 -17.07 -19.44
CA MET A 1 6.67 -17.72 -18.22
C MET A 1 7.17 -16.90 -17.05
N SER A 2 6.26 -16.45 -16.18
CA SER A 2 6.63 -15.75 -14.95
C SER A 2 7.32 -16.74 -14.01
N GLU A 3 8.49 -16.39 -13.50
CA GLU A 3 9.22 -17.22 -12.53
C GLU A 3 8.41 -17.38 -11.24
N TYR A 4 8.38 -18.59 -10.67
CA TYR A 4 7.77 -18.84 -9.36
C TYR A 4 8.76 -18.52 -8.25
N PHE A 5 8.28 -17.84 -7.21
CA PHE A 5 9.09 -17.43 -6.06
C PHE A 5 8.22 -17.30 -4.81
N ASP A 6 8.85 -17.45 -3.65
CA ASP A 6 8.25 -17.20 -2.36
C ASP A 6 9.25 -16.42 -1.49
N LEU A 7 8.93 -15.15 -1.25
CA LEU A 7 9.72 -14.19 -0.48
C LEU A 7 8.89 -13.63 0.68
N GLU A 8 7.84 -14.35 1.12
CA GLU A 8 6.96 -13.94 2.21
C GLU A 8 7.75 -13.68 3.50
N SER A 9 8.67 -14.57 3.88
CA SER A 9 9.52 -14.37 5.06
C SER A 9 10.43 -13.15 4.95
N ILE A 10 10.98 -12.86 3.77
CA ILE A 10 11.80 -11.66 3.56
C ILE A 10 10.94 -10.40 3.69
N TYR A 11 9.72 -10.43 3.15
CA TYR A 11 8.79 -9.32 3.28
C TYR A 11 8.44 -9.08 4.76
N ASP A 12 8.03 -10.10 5.49
CA ASP A 12 7.58 -10.00 6.87
C ASP A 12 8.71 -9.61 7.83
N GLU A 13 9.89 -10.20 7.69
CA GLU A 13 11.01 -9.98 8.61
C GLU A 13 11.77 -8.68 8.33
N GLN A 14 11.89 -8.29 7.05
CA GLN A 14 12.78 -7.19 6.66
C GLN A 14 12.02 -5.96 6.15
N ILE A 15 10.94 -6.15 5.40
CA ILE A 15 10.23 -5.04 4.74
C ILE A 15 9.10 -4.48 5.61
N ALA A 16 8.28 -5.34 6.24
CA ALA A 16 7.14 -4.90 7.04
C ALA A 16 7.53 -3.95 8.21
N PRO A 17 8.64 -4.16 8.94
CA PRO A 17 9.08 -3.21 9.96
C PRO A 17 9.49 -1.84 9.38
N LEU A 18 10.10 -1.83 8.19
CA LEU A 18 10.48 -0.58 7.50
C LEU A 18 9.25 0.16 6.96
N MET A 19 8.28 -0.57 6.41
CA MET A 19 7.01 -0.01 5.95
C MET A 19 6.26 0.69 7.08
N THR A 20 6.29 0.15 8.29
CA THR A 20 5.70 0.80 9.47
C THR A 20 6.32 2.17 9.74
N GLN A 21 7.64 2.29 9.62
CA GLN A 21 8.35 3.56 9.78
C GLN A 21 8.01 4.54 8.65
N ILE A 22 8.02 4.07 7.39
CA ILE A 22 7.68 4.86 6.21
C ILE A 22 6.24 5.42 6.32
N ILE A 23 5.27 4.56 6.62
CA ILE A 23 3.86 4.94 6.79
C ILE A 23 3.72 6.01 7.87
N THR A 24 4.45 5.87 8.98
CA THR A 24 4.44 6.83 10.08
C THR A 24 4.95 8.20 9.62
N ILE A 25 6.10 8.25 8.94
CA ILE A 25 6.68 9.48 8.39
C ILE A 25 5.71 10.13 7.40
N CYS A 26 5.18 9.36 6.45
CA CYS A 26 4.26 9.87 5.44
C CYS A 26 2.97 10.42 6.06
N LYS A 27 2.41 9.77 7.09
CA LYS A 27 1.26 10.31 7.82
C LYS A 27 1.58 11.61 8.55
N THR A 28 2.70 11.66 9.28
CA THR A 28 3.12 12.86 10.05
C THR A 28 3.28 14.09 9.16
N HIS A 29 3.83 13.92 7.97
CA HIS A 29 4.08 15.02 7.03
C HIS A 29 2.98 15.20 5.98
N GLN A 30 1.86 14.47 6.09
CA GLN A 30 0.79 14.43 5.11
C GLN A 30 1.31 14.22 3.67
N MET A 31 2.20 13.24 3.50
CA MET A 31 2.87 12.95 2.25
C MET A 31 2.15 11.80 1.54
N PRO A 32 1.51 12.03 0.38
CA PRO A 32 0.92 10.97 -0.40
C PRO A 32 1.97 9.93 -0.81
N MET A 33 1.64 8.64 -0.66
CA MET A 33 2.50 7.54 -1.08
C MET A 33 1.71 6.36 -1.64
N MET A 34 2.35 5.63 -2.54
CA MET A 34 1.90 4.34 -3.04
C MET A 34 3.11 3.40 -3.05
N CYS A 35 2.97 2.21 -2.49
CA CYS A 35 4.02 1.20 -2.51
C CYS A 35 3.39 -0.18 -2.67
N SER A 36 4.00 -1.04 -3.48
CA SER A 36 3.51 -2.40 -3.77
C SER A 36 4.70 -3.34 -3.96
N PHE A 37 4.63 -4.50 -3.33
CA PHE A 37 5.64 -5.55 -3.42
C PHE A 37 4.97 -6.85 -3.84
N ALA A 38 5.43 -7.43 -4.96
CA ALA A 38 5.11 -8.80 -5.33
C ALA A 38 6.04 -9.73 -4.53
N TYR A 39 5.53 -10.41 -3.51
CA TYR A 39 6.34 -11.23 -2.62
C TYR A 39 6.19 -12.72 -2.86
N ARG A 40 5.20 -13.15 -3.64
CA ARG A 40 5.02 -14.56 -3.97
C ARG A 40 4.34 -14.75 -5.32
N ASN A 41 4.81 -15.71 -6.11
CA ASN A 41 4.19 -16.17 -7.33
C ASN A 41 4.13 -17.70 -7.32
N ASP A 42 2.92 -18.27 -7.37
CA ASP A 42 2.72 -19.71 -7.46
C ASP A 42 1.61 -20.12 -8.44
N ASP A 43 1.49 -21.41 -8.68
CA ASP A 43 0.53 -22.02 -9.61
C ASP A 43 -0.92 -21.98 -9.13
N LYS A 44 -1.15 -21.83 -7.81
CA LYS A 44 -2.49 -21.92 -7.19
C LYS A 44 -3.17 -20.57 -7.07
N THR A 45 -2.40 -19.56 -6.67
CA THR A 45 -2.88 -18.23 -6.31
C THR A 45 -2.37 -17.16 -7.27
N GLY A 46 -1.40 -17.50 -8.13
CA GLY A 46 -0.77 -16.53 -9.01
C GLY A 46 0.13 -15.58 -8.23
N MET A 47 0.13 -14.31 -8.66
CA MET A 47 0.97 -13.28 -8.06
C MET A 47 0.28 -12.66 -6.84
N ASN A 48 0.95 -12.75 -5.69
CA ASN A 48 0.53 -12.15 -4.43
C ASN A 48 1.33 -10.88 -4.17
N PHE A 49 0.62 -9.86 -3.69
CA PHE A 49 1.19 -8.54 -3.47
C PHE A 49 0.81 -8.01 -2.09
N CYS A 50 1.71 -7.26 -1.48
CA CYS A 50 1.38 -6.38 -0.36
C CYS A 50 1.44 -4.93 -0.86
N SER A 51 0.32 -4.22 -0.82
CA SER A 51 0.21 -2.86 -1.34
C SER A 51 -0.33 -1.89 -0.29
N THR A 52 0.32 -0.73 -0.15
CA THR A 52 -0.06 0.35 0.75
C THR A 52 -0.26 1.64 -0.04
N ALA A 53 -1.42 2.28 0.17
CA ALA A 53 -1.76 3.57 -0.44
C ALA A 53 -2.16 4.59 0.64
N LEU A 54 -1.45 5.71 0.72
CA LEU A 54 -1.82 6.89 1.50
C LEU A 54 -2.06 8.03 0.53
N ASN A 55 -3.31 8.40 0.28
CA ASN A 55 -3.65 9.41 -0.73
C ASN A 55 -4.86 10.27 -0.34
N GLY A 56 -5.24 10.28 0.94
CA GLY A 56 -6.46 10.94 1.43
C GLY A 56 -6.16 12.03 2.45
N PHE A 57 -5.14 12.86 2.20
CA PHE A 57 -4.84 14.02 3.03
C PHE A 57 -5.66 15.22 2.55
N GLU A 58 -6.03 16.12 3.46
CA GLU A 58 -7.01 17.20 3.24
C GLU A 58 -6.72 18.05 1.99
N ASP A 59 -5.47 18.51 1.84
CA ASP A 59 -5.05 19.35 0.71
C ASP A 59 -4.15 18.62 -0.29
N ARG A 60 -3.96 17.31 -0.14
CA ARG A 60 -2.96 16.56 -0.92
C ARG A 60 -3.55 15.24 -1.41
N LEU A 61 -3.91 15.27 -2.67
CA LEU A 61 -4.42 14.15 -3.44
C LEU A 61 -3.60 14.02 -4.73
N VAL A 62 -3.06 12.83 -4.98
CA VAL A 62 -2.37 12.48 -6.23
C VAL A 62 -3.34 11.65 -7.07
N PRO A 63 -3.95 12.19 -8.14
CA PRO A 63 -4.94 11.47 -8.96
C PRO A 63 -4.43 10.14 -9.51
N GLU A 64 -3.16 10.06 -9.87
CA GLU A 64 -2.48 8.89 -10.40
C GLU A 64 -2.48 7.74 -9.39
N TYR A 65 -2.31 8.03 -8.09
CA TYR A 65 -2.37 7.01 -7.04
C TYR A 65 -3.80 6.47 -6.87
N THR A 66 -4.82 7.32 -7.02
CA THR A 66 -6.22 6.88 -7.05
C THR A 66 -6.50 5.97 -8.24
N GLN A 67 -5.94 6.27 -9.41
CA GLN A 67 -6.03 5.42 -10.58
C GLN A 67 -5.30 4.08 -10.37
N ALA A 68 -4.07 4.12 -9.84
CA ALA A 68 -3.29 2.92 -9.55
C ALA A 68 -4.05 1.99 -8.59
N VAL A 69 -4.61 2.51 -7.50
CA VAL A 69 -5.40 1.72 -6.54
C VAL A 69 -6.59 1.03 -7.22
N ARG A 70 -7.25 1.68 -8.18
CA ARG A 70 -8.36 1.06 -8.94
C ARG A 70 -7.88 -0.11 -9.79
N VAL A 71 -6.73 0.03 -10.44
CA VAL A 71 -6.12 -1.06 -11.22
C VAL A 71 -5.73 -2.23 -10.31
N MET A 72 -5.15 -1.93 -9.14
CA MET A 72 -4.73 -2.97 -8.19
C MET A 72 -5.91 -3.68 -7.52
N ARG A 73 -6.98 -2.96 -7.13
CA ARG A 73 -8.18 -3.55 -6.49
C ARG A 73 -8.98 -4.52 -7.36
N GLY A 74 -8.79 -4.50 -8.68
CA GLY A 74 -9.43 -5.45 -9.59
C GLY A 74 -8.94 -6.89 -9.43
N ASN A 75 -7.86 -7.09 -8.69
CA ASN A 75 -7.28 -8.38 -8.32
C ASN A 75 -7.46 -8.55 -6.79
N ASP A 76 -7.87 -9.72 -6.31
CA ASP A 76 -8.21 -10.02 -4.90
C ASP A 76 -7.06 -9.70 -3.92
N PHE A 77 -7.01 -8.47 -3.39
CA PHE A 77 -5.92 -8.02 -2.50
C PHE A 77 -6.39 -7.30 -1.23
N THR A 78 -5.65 -7.55 -0.15
CA THR A 78 -5.74 -6.83 1.13
C THR A 78 -5.10 -5.45 1.00
N ILE A 79 -5.84 -4.46 0.52
CA ILE A 79 -5.39 -3.07 0.48
C ILE A 79 -5.86 -2.36 1.74
N THR A 80 -4.93 -2.10 2.66
CA THR A 80 -5.17 -1.23 3.81
C THR A 80 -5.19 0.23 3.35
N ILE A 81 -6.37 0.75 3.00
CA ILE A 81 -6.59 2.18 2.81
C ILE A 81 -6.96 2.79 4.17
N MET A 82 -6.02 3.51 4.76
CA MET A 82 -6.32 4.33 5.94
C MET A 82 -6.61 5.76 5.48
N SER A 83 -7.90 6.12 5.45
CA SER A 83 -8.31 7.52 5.34
C SER A 83 -7.99 8.23 6.65
N GLY A 84 -7.27 9.35 6.58
CA GLY A 84 -7.05 10.22 7.75
C GLY A 84 -8.40 10.70 8.30
N LYS A 85 -8.56 10.68 9.62
CA LYS A 85 -9.76 11.16 10.32
C LYS A 85 -9.92 12.66 10.04
N LYS A 86 -11.08 13.05 9.50
CA LYS A 86 -11.48 14.44 9.29
C LYS A 86 -11.40 15.18 10.63
N GLY A 87 -10.49 16.14 10.77
CA GLY A 87 -10.44 17.04 11.92
C GLY A 87 -11.76 17.79 12.00
N GLY A 88 -12.49 17.63 13.11
CA GLY A 88 -13.70 18.41 13.36
C GLY A 88 -13.33 19.88 13.50
N GLY A 89 -13.92 20.71 12.64
CA GLY A 89 -13.81 22.17 12.72
C GLY A 89 -14.32 22.68 14.05
N HIS A 90 -13.56 23.60 14.64
CA HIS A 90 -13.93 24.43 15.76
C HIS A 90 -14.43 25.76 15.17
N ASP A 91 -15.73 26.02 15.31
CA ASP A 91 -16.31 27.34 15.60
C ASP A 91 -17.70 27.12 16.24
#